data_AF-C9S6I5-F1
#
_entry.id   AF-C9S6I5-F1
#
_cell.length_a   1.000
_cell.length_b   1.000
_cell.length_c   1.000
_cell.angle_alpha   90.00
_cell.angle_beta   90.00
_cell.angle_gamma   90.00
#
_symmetry.space_group_name_H-M   'P 1'
#
loop_
_entity.id
_entity.type
_entity.pdbx_description
1 polymer ?
#
loop_
_entity_poly.entity_id
_entity_poly.type
_entity_poly.pdbx_seq_one_letter_code
_entity_poly.pdbx_strand_id
1 'polypeptide(L)'
;MQRLEEVQALLQRWYEISMVTYKANPSCETTRCNLVLFHVISLNGVSSFPEIERLARREGLNGTLWELSMRHKLCIFSLEEAVFHCGQIMRFIRAMPSDRRPCWWSAAVYRATLILWASTVTTPNPTLQTALQVRNSSSSPVSSDVDEERRQESTASKDHSLVDASVVIDQVTPDDPCLIRYLWSGGKGIIMVTRRDGRTVGLESPTAILNYGIGVIDEGFTSRIGDGIKRKLASLNTHWRVESPDVPVAPGMP
;
A
#
# COMPACT_ATOMS: atom_id res chain seq x y z
N MET A 1 12.28 -5.44 27.45
CA MET A 1 11.17 -4.46 27.54
C MET A 1 11.73 -3.05 27.74
N GLN A 2 12.43 -2.75 28.85
CA GLN A 2 13.03 -1.44 29.14
C GLN A 2 13.87 -0.80 28.00
N ARG A 3 14.75 -1.55 27.33
CA ARG A 3 15.55 -1.00 26.21
C ARG A 3 14.71 -0.59 24.99
N LEU A 4 13.61 -1.29 24.72
CA LEU A 4 12.75 -0.98 23.58
C LEU A 4 11.94 0.29 23.87
N GLU A 5 11.41 0.40 25.08
CA GLU A 5 10.68 1.59 25.57
C GLU A 5 11.60 2.81 25.57
N GLU A 6 12.85 2.66 26.01
CA GLU A 6 13.85 3.73 25.97
C GLU A 6 14.14 4.18 24.53
N VAL A 7 14.35 3.23 23.60
CA VAL A 7 14.57 3.55 22.18
C VAL A 7 13.35 4.26 21.58
N GLN A 8 12.13 3.82 21.90
CA GLN A 8 10.89 4.47 21.46
C GLN A 8 10.77 5.89 22.03
N ALA A 9 11.07 6.09 23.31
CA ALA A 9 11.05 7.40 23.94
C ALA A 9 12.09 8.36 23.33
N LEU A 10 13.30 7.88 23.04
CA LEU A 10 14.33 8.66 22.36
C LEU A 10 13.92 9.02 20.93
N LEU A 11 13.33 8.06 20.19
CA LEU A 11 12.82 8.27 18.84
C LEU A 11 11.71 9.34 18.82
N GLN A 12 10.79 9.27 19.77
CA GLN A 12 9.71 10.25 19.94
C GLN A 12 10.25 11.65 20.27
N ARG A 13 11.20 11.75 21.20
CA ARG A 13 11.83 13.04 21.54
C ARG A 13 12.60 13.64 20.37
N TRP A 14 13.27 12.81 19.57
CA TRP A 14 13.94 13.26 18.35
C TRP A 14 12.95 13.79 17.30
N TYR A 15 11.80 13.15 17.15
CA TYR A 15 10.72 13.64 16.29
C TYR A 15 10.20 15.00 16.75
N GLU A 16 9.94 15.17 18.05
CA GLU A 16 9.47 16.45 18.61
C GLU A 16 10.44 17.60 18.31
N ILE A 17 11.74 17.38 18.55
CA ILE A 17 12.79 18.37 18.25
C ILE A 17 12.85 18.67 16.74
N SER A 18 12.79 17.61 15.91
CA SER A 18 12.80 17.75 14.45
C SER A 18 11.57 18.51 13.95
N MET A 19 10.41 18.29 14.55
CA MET A 19 9.15 18.98 14.22
C MET A 19 9.16 20.45 14.62
N VAL A 20 9.70 20.79 15.81
CA VAL A 20 9.88 22.19 16.21
C VAL A 20 10.79 22.91 15.21
N THR A 21 11.90 22.27 14.83
CA THR A 21 12.84 22.79 13.84
C THR A 21 12.18 22.94 12.46
N TYR A 22 11.35 21.97 12.06
CA TYR A 22 10.64 21.97 10.79
C TYR A 22 9.62 23.10 10.71
N LYS A 23 8.87 23.34 11.79
CA LYS A 23 7.92 24.45 11.87
C LYS A 23 8.62 25.80 11.75
N ALA A 24 9.79 25.95 12.36
CA ALA A 24 10.59 27.17 12.26
C ALA A 24 11.21 27.37 10.86
N ASN A 25 11.64 26.29 10.21
CA ASN A 25 12.19 26.34 8.86
C ASN A 25 11.73 25.13 8.00
N PRO A 26 10.55 25.24 7.35
CA PRO A 26 9.99 24.14 6.57
C PRO A 26 10.80 23.78 5.32
N SER A 27 11.70 24.67 4.88
CA SER A 27 12.55 24.50 3.69
C SER A 27 13.87 23.77 3.98
N CYS A 28 14.17 23.47 5.24
CA CYS A 28 15.41 22.81 5.62
C CYS A 28 15.40 21.32 5.22
N GLU A 29 16.21 20.96 4.23
CA GLU A 29 16.28 19.58 3.72
C GLU A 29 16.83 18.60 4.75
N THR A 30 17.79 19.04 5.59
CA THR A 30 18.30 18.22 6.70
C THR A 30 17.18 17.87 7.67
N THR A 31 16.29 18.81 7.97
CA THR A 31 15.15 18.57 8.86
C THR A 31 14.13 17.62 8.20
N ARG A 32 13.86 17.77 6.90
CA ARG A 32 13.02 16.80 6.17
C ARG A 32 13.64 15.40 6.15
N CYS A 33 14.96 15.29 5.97
CA CYS A 33 15.67 14.03 6.04
C CYS A 33 15.51 13.37 7.42
N ASN A 34 15.61 14.13 8.51
CA ASN A 34 15.39 13.63 9.86
C ASN A 34 13.96 13.10 10.04
N LEU A 35 12.96 13.81 9.54
CA LEU A 35 11.56 13.36 9.61
C LEU A 35 11.32 12.10 8.77
N VAL A 36 11.91 11.99 7.57
CA VAL A 36 11.84 10.75 6.78
C VAL A 36 12.47 9.59 7.55
N LEU A 37 13.66 9.80 8.14
CA LEU A 37 14.34 8.75 8.91
C LEU A 37 13.52 8.32 10.13
N PHE A 38 12.90 9.26 10.86
CA PHE A 38 11.96 8.92 11.93
C PHE A 38 10.88 7.96 11.44
N HIS A 39 10.17 8.31 10.36
CA HIS A 39 9.11 7.45 9.82
C HIS A 39 9.63 6.10 9.32
N VAL A 40 10.80 6.07 8.66
CA VAL A 40 11.42 4.80 8.22
C VAL A 40 11.78 3.90 9.41
N ILE A 41 12.24 4.48 10.53
CA ILE A 41 12.56 3.73 11.74
C ILE A 41 11.27 3.25 12.41
N SER A 42 10.25 4.10 12.53
CA SER A 42 8.95 3.73 13.10
C SER A 42 8.27 2.58 12.33
N LEU A 43 8.47 2.51 11.01
CA LEU A 43 8.02 1.37 10.21
C LEU A 43 8.57 0.00 10.68
N ASN A 44 9.72 -0.04 11.36
CA ASN A 44 10.24 -1.29 11.97
C ASN A 44 9.36 -1.78 13.13
N GLY A 45 8.65 -0.89 13.82
CA GLY A 45 7.78 -1.23 14.95
C GLY A 45 6.40 -1.73 14.51
N VAL A 46 5.96 -1.35 13.31
CA VAL A 46 4.57 -1.57 12.85
C VAL A 46 4.48 -2.51 11.65
N SER A 47 5.62 -2.92 11.10
CA SER A 47 5.69 -3.86 9.97
C SER A 47 6.97 -4.70 10.01
N SER A 48 6.90 -5.91 9.46
CA SER A 48 8.06 -6.77 9.22
C SER A 48 8.45 -6.73 7.76
N PHE A 49 9.48 -5.93 7.45
CA PHE A 49 9.99 -5.84 6.09
C PHE A 49 10.51 -7.16 5.50
N PRO A 50 11.21 -8.03 6.27
CA PRO A 50 11.60 -9.35 5.77
C PRO A 50 10.41 -10.21 5.35
N GLU A 51 9.32 -10.22 6.12
CA GLU A 51 8.11 -10.97 5.77
C GLU A 51 7.43 -10.38 4.52
N ILE A 52 7.42 -9.07 4.38
CA ILE A 52 6.89 -8.39 3.19
C ILE A 52 7.71 -8.76 1.94
N GLU A 53 9.03 -8.84 2.05
CA GLU A 53 9.87 -9.26 0.92
C GLU A 53 9.72 -10.74 0.59
N ARG A 54 9.54 -11.61 1.60
CA ARG A 54 9.18 -13.03 1.40
C ARG A 54 7.86 -13.15 0.68
N LEU A 55 6.86 -12.37 1.12
CA LEU A 55 5.56 -12.28 0.45
C LEU A 55 5.74 -11.85 -1.00
N ALA A 56 6.48 -10.77 -1.28
CA ALA A 56 6.74 -10.28 -2.63
C ALA A 56 7.34 -11.36 -3.56
N ARG A 57 8.23 -12.20 -3.04
CA ARG A 57 8.82 -13.35 -3.74
C ARG A 57 7.95 -14.61 -3.75
N ARG A 58 6.78 -14.56 -3.11
CA ARG A 58 5.85 -15.68 -2.91
C ARG A 58 6.50 -16.88 -2.19
N GLU A 59 7.50 -16.61 -1.37
CA GLU A 59 8.23 -17.64 -0.66
C GLU A 59 7.30 -18.36 0.33
N GLY A 60 7.19 -19.68 0.18
CA GLY A 60 6.36 -20.54 1.02
C GLY A 60 4.85 -20.42 0.83
N LEU A 61 4.34 -19.76 -0.22
CA LEU A 61 2.90 -19.78 -0.53
C LEU A 61 2.56 -21.06 -1.29
N ASN A 62 1.51 -21.76 -0.86
CA ASN A 62 0.94 -22.89 -1.61
C ASN A 62 -0.23 -22.47 -2.51
N GLY A 63 -0.48 -21.16 -2.62
CA GLY A 63 -1.50 -20.57 -3.49
C GLY A 63 -2.89 -20.40 -2.86
N THR A 64 -3.04 -20.61 -1.54
CA THR A 64 -4.35 -20.48 -0.89
C THR A 64 -4.60 -19.08 -0.30
N LEU A 65 -5.83 -18.57 -0.48
CA LEU A 65 -6.23 -17.22 -0.06
C LEU A 65 -6.18 -17.03 1.47
N TRP A 66 -6.43 -18.10 2.23
CA TRP A 66 -6.36 -18.07 3.70
C TRP A 66 -4.93 -17.89 4.22
N GLU A 67 -3.91 -18.40 3.50
CA GLU A 67 -2.50 -18.17 3.83
C GLU A 67 -2.14 -16.69 3.70
N LEU A 68 -2.67 -15.98 2.69
CA LEU A 68 -2.47 -14.55 2.49
C LEU A 68 -3.06 -13.71 3.63
N SER A 69 -4.28 -14.05 4.07
CA SER A 69 -4.94 -13.37 5.19
C SER A 69 -4.21 -13.61 6.52
N MET A 70 -3.70 -14.83 6.75
CA MET A 70 -2.88 -15.13 7.94
C MET A 70 -1.53 -14.39 7.91
N ARG A 71 -0.95 -14.22 6.71
CA ARG A 71 0.31 -13.48 6.53
C ARG A 71 0.18 -11.97 6.67
N HIS A 72 -1.01 -11.39 6.53
CA HIS A 72 -1.24 -9.99 6.89
C HIS A 72 -0.67 -9.69 8.28
N LYS A 73 -0.99 -10.55 9.26
CA LYS A 73 -0.58 -10.39 10.66
C LYS A 73 0.93 -10.53 10.88
N LEU A 74 1.64 -11.19 9.96
CA LEU A 74 3.10 -11.32 10.00
C LEU A 74 3.81 -10.15 9.31
N CYS A 75 3.17 -9.54 8.32
CA CYS A 75 3.73 -8.44 7.54
C CYS A 75 3.48 -7.07 8.20
N ILE A 76 2.26 -6.83 8.68
CA ILE A 76 1.80 -5.53 9.18
C ILE A 76 1.10 -5.73 10.52
N PHE A 77 1.69 -5.17 11.58
CA PHE A 77 1.20 -5.27 12.96
C PHE A 77 0.19 -4.17 13.29
N SER A 78 0.42 -2.96 12.75
CA SER A 78 -0.49 -1.82 12.85
C SER A 78 -0.65 -1.19 11.47
N LEU A 79 -1.82 -1.42 10.84
CA LEU A 79 -2.10 -0.88 9.50
C LEU A 79 -2.18 0.64 9.52
N GLU A 80 -2.77 1.21 10.57
CA GLU A 80 -2.87 2.64 10.84
C GLU A 80 -1.54 3.35 10.76
N GLU A 81 -0.64 2.95 11.64
CA GLU A 81 0.66 3.59 11.77
C GLU A 81 1.52 3.31 10.55
N ALA A 82 1.42 2.11 9.96
CA ALA A 82 2.14 1.76 8.74
C ALA A 82 1.73 2.66 7.56
N VAL A 83 0.43 2.83 7.32
CA VAL A 83 -0.10 3.67 6.25
C VAL A 83 0.25 5.13 6.48
N PHE A 84 0.10 5.62 7.71
CA PHE A 84 0.50 6.97 8.09
C PHE A 84 1.98 7.22 7.79
N HIS A 85 2.88 6.39 8.32
CA HIS A 85 4.32 6.55 8.11
C HIS A 85 4.73 6.46 6.64
N CYS A 86 4.13 5.55 5.86
CA CYS A 86 4.36 5.48 4.42
C CYS A 86 3.99 6.78 3.72
N GLY A 87 2.83 7.35 4.05
CA GLY A 87 2.37 8.63 3.51
C GLY A 87 3.31 9.78 3.87
N GLN A 88 3.77 9.86 5.12
CA GLN A 88 4.72 10.89 5.55
C GLN A 88 6.08 10.79 4.85
N ILE A 89 6.59 9.57 4.63
CA ILE A 89 7.82 9.34 3.85
C ILE A 89 7.66 9.92 2.45
N MET A 90 6.55 9.61 1.76
CA MET A 90 6.28 10.12 0.42
C MET A 90 6.17 11.64 0.42
N ARG A 91 5.45 12.23 1.38
CA ARG A 91 5.28 13.68 1.56
C ARG A 91 6.62 14.40 1.65
N PHE A 92 7.46 13.98 2.59
CA PHE A 92 8.73 14.66 2.84
C PHE A 92 9.74 14.45 1.70
N ILE A 93 9.82 13.25 1.13
CA ILE A 93 10.71 13.00 -0.03
C ILE A 93 10.29 13.84 -1.24
N ARG A 94 8.99 13.93 -1.51
CA ARG A 94 8.46 14.74 -2.63
C ARG A 94 8.71 16.24 -2.42
N ALA A 95 8.65 16.71 -1.18
CA ALA A 95 8.94 18.10 -0.83
C ALA A 95 10.42 18.48 -0.97
N MET A 96 11.35 17.51 -0.96
CA MET A 96 12.77 17.76 -1.20
C MET A 96 13.06 17.92 -2.71
N PRO A 97 13.82 18.96 -3.11
CA PRO A 97 14.38 19.07 -4.46
C PRO A 97 15.14 17.80 -4.85
N SER A 98 15.03 17.38 -6.11
CA SER A 98 15.60 16.10 -6.57
C SER A 98 17.11 16.01 -6.35
N ASP A 99 17.83 17.12 -6.48
CA ASP A 99 19.29 17.26 -6.32
C ASP A 99 19.74 17.23 -4.85
N ARG A 100 18.81 17.38 -3.92
CA ARG A 100 19.07 17.43 -2.47
C ARG A 100 18.56 16.21 -1.71
N ARG A 101 17.98 15.23 -2.41
CA ARG A 101 17.52 13.99 -1.78
C ARG A 101 18.73 13.16 -1.31
N PRO A 102 18.67 12.58 -0.09
CA PRO A 102 19.79 11.79 0.44
C PRO A 102 19.97 10.50 -0.35
N CYS A 103 21.19 9.96 -0.48
CA CYS A 103 21.48 8.80 -1.34
C CYS A 103 20.61 7.54 -1.10
N TRP A 104 20.03 7.39 0.10
CA TRP A 104 19.14 6.30 0.49
C TRP A 104 17.64 6.57 0.23
N TRP A 105 17.27 7.73 -0.33
CA TRP A 105 15.87 8.14 -0.51
C TRP A 105 15.03 7.12 -1.30
N SER A 106 15.61 6.53 -2.35
CA SER A 106 14.95 5.54 -3.19
C SER A 106 14.65 4.25 -2.42
N ALA A 107 15.50 3.88 -1.46
CA ALA A 107 15.26 2.76 -0.56
C ALA A 107 14.11 3.04 0.43
N ALA A 108 13.97 4.28 0.91
CA ALA A 108 12.84 4.68 1.74
C ALA A 108 11.51 4.64 0.96
N VAL A 109 11.51 5.15 -0.29
CA VAL A 109 10.35 5.05 -1.20
C VAL A 109 10.00 3.59 -1.49
N TYR A 110 11.00 2.76 -1.80
CA TYR A 110 10.81 1.32 -2.01
C TYR A 110 10.14 0.64 -0.82
N ARG A 111 10.64 0.92 0.39
CA ARG A 111 10.11 0.34 1.61
C ARG A 111 8.66 0.75 1.85
N ALA A 112 8.35 2.04 1.75
CA ALA A 112 6.99 2.53 1.89
C ALA A 112 6.06 1.96 0.80
N THR A 113 6.53 1.86 -0.44
CA THR A 113 5.78 1.28 -1.56
C THR A 113 5.44 -0.19 -1.29
N LEU A 114 6.41 -0.98 -0.82
CA LEU A 114 6.17 -2.40 -0.53
C LEU A 114 5.22 -2.63 0.65
N ILE A 115 5.27 -1.79 1.67
CA ILE A 115 4.36 -1.90 2.81
C ILE A 115 2.92 -1.59 2.38
N LEU A 116 2.71 -0.52 1.59
CA LEU A 116 1.40 -0.22 1.02
C LEU A 116 0.93 -1.31 0.05
N TRP A 117 1.83 -1.84 -0.78
CA TRP A 117 1.51 -2.95 -1.67
C TRP A 117 1.08 -4.17 -0.86
N ALA A 118 1.82 -4.52 0.18
CA ALA A 118 1.52 -5.63 1.07
C ALA A 118 0.16 -5.48 1.75
N SER A 119 -0.20 -4.27 2.21
CA SER A 119 -1.53 -4.05 2.79
C SER A 119 -2.63 -4.34 1.76
N THR A 120 -2.51 -3.87 0.52
CA THR A 120 -3.54 -4.11 -0.50
C THR A 120 -3.71 -5.57 -0.92
N VAL A 121 -2.63 -6.37 -0.95
CA VAL A 121 -2.72 -7.80 -1.31
C VAL A 121 -3.15 -8.69 -0.15
N THR A 122 -3.01 -8.21 1.10
CA THR A 122 -3.33 -9.00 2.30
C THR A 122 -4.64 -8.58 2.99
N THR A 123 -5.16 -7.38 2.71
CA THR A 123 -6.49 -6.97 3.16
C THR A 123 -7.56 -7.72 2.35
N PRO A 124 -8.50 -8.44 3.01
CA PRO A 124 -9.57 -9.16 2.33
C PRO A 124 -10.57 -8.16 1.73
N ASN A 125 -10.37 -7.79 0.47
CA ASN A 125 -11.36 -7.06 -0.31
C ASN A 125 -12.39 -8.06 -0.89
N PRO A 126 -13.71 -7.86 -0.69
CA PRO A 126 -14.74 -8.72 -1.29
C PRO A 126 -14.65 -8.77 -2.83
N THR A 127 -14.13 -7.74 -3.50
CA THR A 127 -13.97 -7.74 -4.96
C THR A 127 -12.86 -8.69 -5.44
N LEU A 128 -11.79 -8.87 -4.65
CA LEU A 128 -10.76 -9.88 -4.90
C LEU A 128 -11.26 -11.29 -4.57
N GLN A 129 -12.19 -11.43 -3.61
CA GLN A 129 -12.85 -12.70 -3.33
C GLN A 129 -13.72 -13.14 -4.51
N THR A 130 -14.48 -12.24 -5.15
CA THR A 130 -15.28 -12.59 -6.34
C THR A 130 -14.40 -13.05 -7.51
N ALA A 131 -13.28 -12.37 -7.77
CA ALA A 131 -12.34 -12.75 -8.83
C ALA A 131 -11.64 -14.10 -8.57
N LEU A 132 -11.45 -14.49 -7.30
CA LEU A 132 -10.79 -15.75 -6.91
C LEU A 132 -11.78 -16.88 -6.59
N GLN A 133 -13.03 -16.59 -6.20
CA GLN A 133 -14.08 -17.60 -5.96
C GLN A 133 -14.70 -18.11 -7.26
N VAL A 134 -14.86 -17.27 -8.29
CA VAL A 134 -15.29 -17.72 -9.63
C VAL A 134 -14.35 -18.80 -10.18
N ARG A 135 -13.07 -18.80 -9.75
CA ARG A 135 -12.06 -19.78 -10.13
C ARG A 135 -12.23 -21.15 -9.46
N ASN A 136 -12.71 -21.19 -8.20
CA ASN A 136 -12.80 -22.44 -7.42
C ASN A 136 -14.12 -23.20 -7.62
N SER A 137 -15.11 -22.63 -8.29
CA SER A 137 -16.42 -23.27 -8.53
C SER A 137 -16.49 -24.04 -9.85
N SER A 138 -15.37 -24.23 -10.56
CA SER A 138 -15.33 -24.97 -11.83
C SER A 138 -15.19 -26.49 -11.61
N SER A 139 -16.21 -27.08 -10.99
CA SER A 139 -16.53 -28.51 -11.10
C SER A 139 -18.06 -28.68 -11.06
N SER A 140 -18.64 -28.91 -12.23
CA SER A 140 -20.07 -28.99 -12.61
C SER A 140 -20.85 -30.19 -11.98
N PRO A 141 -22.14 -30.50 -12.33
CA PRO A 141 -23.08 -29.85 -13.27
C PRO A 141 -24.58 -29.74 -12.83
N VAL A 142 -25.35 -29.00 -13.65
CA VAL A 142 -26.77 -29.15 -14.08
C VAL A 142 -27.89 -29.37 -13.04
N SER A 143 -28.85 -28.42 -13.03
CA SER A 143 -30.26 -28.69 -13.39
C SER A 143 -31.01 -27.38 -13.68
N SER A 144 -31.80 -27.44 -14.74
CA SER A 144 -32.60 -26.40 -15.38
C SER A 144 -33.90 -26.10 -14.61
N ASP A 145 -34.38 -24.85 -14.73
CA ASP A 145 -35.67 -24.48 -15.37
C ASP A 145 -36.39 -23.29 -14.72
N VAL A 146 -36.66 -22.30 -15.60
CA VAL A 146 -37.73 -21.29 -15.73
C VAL A 146 -38.45 -20.75 -14.47
N ASP A 147 -38.34 -19.44 -14.21
CA ASP A 147 -39.39 -18.47 -14.61
C ASP A 147 -39.04 -17.04 -14.15
N GLU A 148 -39.22 -16.13 -15.10
CA GLU A 148 -38.99 -14.69 -15.01
C GLU A 148 -40.35 -14.01 -14.82
N GLU A 149 -40.59 -13.34 -13.68
CA GLU A 149 -41.26 -12.03 -13.65
C GLU A 149 -41.35 -11.41 -12.24
N ARG A 150 -40.72 -10.23 -12.14
CA ARG A 150 -41.27 -9.00 -11.56
C ARG A 150 -41.61 -8.96 -10.06
N ARG A 151 -40.67 -8.37 -9.30
CA ARG A 151 -40.99 -7.25 -8.38
C ARG A 151 -39.75 -6.37 -8.19
N GLN A 152 -39.89 -5.13 -8.64
CA GLN A 152 -38.96 -4.04 -8.38
C GLN A 152 -38.91 -3.79 -6.87
N GLU A 153 -37.73 -4.00 -6.27
CA GLU A 153 -37.40 -3.40 -4.99
C GLU A 153 -35.96 -2.91 -5.05
N SER A 154 -35.84 -1.61 -4.78
CA SER A 154 -34.66 -0.77 -4.84
C SER A 154 -33.45 -1.37 -4.10
N THR A 155 -32.39 -1.69 -4.84
CA THR A 155 -31.07 -2.03 -4.29
C THR A 155 -30.01 -1.00 -4.69
N ALA A 156 -30.37 0.29 -4.67
CA ALA A 156 -29.43 1.39 -4.84
C ALA A 156 -29.01 1.94 -3.46
N SER A 157 -28.24 1.19 -2.66
CA SER A 157 -27.74 1.70 -1.36
C SER A 157 -26.44 1.09 -0.80
N LYS A 158 -25.65 0.30 -1.56
CA LYS A 158 -24.38 -0.27 -1.02
C LYS A 158 -23.08 0.35 -1.54
N ASP A 159 -23.10 1.01 -2.70
CA ASP A 159 -21.86 1.51 -3.33
C ASP A 159 -21.40 2.91 -2.87
N HIS A 160 -22.28 3.71 -2.25
CA HIS A 160 -21.88 5.02 -1.71
C HIS A 160 -20.99 4.94 -0.44
N SER A 161 -20.84 3.77 0.18
CA SER A 161 -20.11 3.62 1.45
C SER A 161 -18.59 3.54 1.32
N LEU A 162 -18.05 3.11 0.16
CA LEU A 162 -16.61 2.90 -0.04
C LEU A 162 -15.85 4.18 -0.43
N VAL A 163 -16.53 5.12 -1.11
CA VAL A 163 -15.99 6.44 -1.47
C VAL A 163 -15.81 7.31 -0.23
N ASP A 164 -16.63 7.09 0.79
CA ASP A 164 -16.71 7.87 2.03
C ASP A 164 -15.58 7.56 3.03
N ALA A 165 -14.73 6.57 2.74
CA ALA A 165 -13.56 6.18 3.53
C ALA A 165 -12.22 6.39 2.79
N SER A 166 -12.18 7.29 1.81
CA SER A 166 -10.92 7.65 1.13
C SER A 166 -10.01 8.51 2.02
N VAL A 167 -8.70 8.32 1.90
CA VAL A 167 -7.69 9.01 2.74
C VAL A 167 -6.47 9.42 1.91
N VAL A 168 -6.07 10.70 1.96
CA VAL A 168 -4.87 11.21 1.30
C VAL A 168 -3.67 11.09 2.24
N ILE A 169 -3.00 9.94 2.21
CA ILE A 169 -2.07 9.53 3.28
C ILE A 169 -0.83 10.42 3.40
N ASP A 170 -0.47 11.15 2.34
CA ASP A 170 0.64 12.09 2.32
C ASP A 170 0.23 13.53 2.70
N GLN A 171 -0.98 13.72 3.23
CA GLN A 171 -1.46 15.00 3.76
C GLN A 171 -2.06 14.89 5.18
N VAL A 172 -2.25 13.68 5.71
CA VAL A 172 -2.88 13.48 7.03
C VAL A 172 -1.94 13.72 8.21
N THR A 173 -2.53 14.06 9.35
CA THR A 173 -1.95 13.96 10.70
C THR A 173 -2.37 12.64 11.37
N PRO A 174 -1.72 12.22 12.48
CA PRO A 174 -2.15 11.03 13.21
C PRO A 174 -3.62 11.08 13.65
N ASP A 175 -4.11 12.25 14.07
CA ASP A 175 -5.49 12.45 14.55
C ASP A 175 -6.49 12.78 13.42
N ASP A 176 -6.11 12.57 12.17
CA ASP A 176 -6.95 12.93 11.02
C ASP A 176 -8.22 12.04 10.95
N PRO A 177 -9.43 12.62 10.91
CA PRO A 177 -10.67 11.85 10.89
C PRO A 177 -10.80 10.91 9.67
N CYS A 178 -10.22 11.25 8.52
CA CYS A 178 -10.24 10.40 7.33
C CYS A 178 -9.32 9.18 7.52
N LEU A 179 -8.16 9.36 8.17
CA LEU A 179 -7.30 8.24 8.53
C LEU A 179 -8.01 7.32 9.53
N ILE A 180 -8.56 7.86 10.61
CA ILE A 180 -9.31 7.09 11.62
C ILE A 180 -10.47 6.32 10.97
N ARG A 181 -11.24 6.97 10.08
CA ARG A 181 -12.36 6.33 9.38
C ARG A 181 -11.91 5.21 8.44
N TYR A 182 -10.83 5.42 7.68
CA TYR A 182 -10.24 4.38 6.83
C TYR A 182 -9.90 3.14 7.66
N LEU A 183 -9.43 3.33 8.89
CA LEU A 183 -9.00 2.24 9.75
C LEU A 183 -10.15 1.53 10.44
N TRP A 184 -11.15 2.26 10.91
CA TRP A 184 -12.38 1.68 11.44
C TRP A 184 -13.16 0.90 10.37
N SER A 185 -12.97 1.22 9.09
CA SER A 185 -13.49 0.41 7.99
C SER A 185 -12.75 -0.94 7.80
N GLY A 186 -11.70 -1.19 8.58
CA GLY A 186 -10.82 -2.35 8.42
C GLY A 186 -9.91 -2.24 7.19
N GLY A 187 -9.56 -1.02 6.78
CA GLY A 187 -8.73 -0.76 5.61
C GLY A 187 -9.46 -0.92 4.26
N LYS A 188 -10.80 -0.89 4.25
CA LYS A 188 -11.63 -1.08 3.05
C LYS A 188 -11.78 0.18 2.17
N GLY A 189 -11.33 1.34 2.66
CA GLY A 189 -11.36 2.58 1.90
C GLY A 189 -10.24 2.71 0.85
N ILE A 190 -10.26 3.80 0.09
CA ILE A 190 -9.26 4.07 -0.96
C ILE A 190 -8.13 4.92 -0.37
N ILE A 191 -6.92 4.37 -0.33
CA ILE A 191 -5.72 5.16 -0.06
C ILE A 191 -5.44 6.03 -1.30
N MET A 192 -5.16 7.31 -1.07
CA MET A 192 -4.79 8.27 -2.09
C MET A 192 -3.44 8.92 -1.74
N VAL A 193 -2.70 9.32 -2.77
CA VAL A 193 -1.42 10.03 -2.63
C VAL A 193 -1.37 11.20 -3.59
N THR A 194 -0.67 12.26 -3.19
CA THR A 194 -0.49 13.46 -3.99
C THR A 194 0.72 13.31 -4.91
N ARG A 195 0.50 13.51 -6.21
CA ARG A 195 1.55 13.56 -7.22
C ARG A 195 2.26 14.92 -7.22
N ARG A 196 3.36 15.01 -7.96
CA ARG A 196 4.12 16.26 -8.14
C ARG A 196 3.32 17.37 -8.82
N ASP A 197 2.36 17.01 -9.68
CA ASP A 197 1.44 17.95 -10.33
C ASP A 197 0.34 18.49 -9.39
N GLY A 198 0.35 18.07 -8.11
CA GLY A 198 -0.63 18.46 -7.11
C GLY A 198 -1.94 17.67 -7.17
N ARG A 199 -2.12 16.78 -8.16
CA ARG A 199 -3.31 15.93 -8.24
C ARG A 199 -3.20 14.75 -7.28
N THR A 200 -4.32 14.36 -6.70
CA THR A 200 -4.42 13.13 -5.92
C THR A 200 -4.70 11.95 -6.83
N VAL A 201 -4.09 10.81 -6.55
CA VAL A 201 -4.30 9.56 -7.27
C VAL A 201 -4.60 8.45 -6.28
N GLY A 202 -5.65 7.71 -6.59
CA GLY A 202 -6.02 6.50 -5.87
C GLY A 202 -4.98 5.39 -6.03
N LEU A 203 -4.76 4.68 -4.94
CA LEU A 203 -3.92 3.50 -4.85
C LEU A 203 -4.82 2.27 -4.63
N GLU A 204 -5.84 2.13 -5.46
CA GLU A 204 -6.88 1.09 -5.32
C GLU A 204 -6.41 -0.32 -5.69
N SER A 205 -5.26 -0.45 -6.35
CA SER A 205 -4.73 -1.76 -6.77
C SER A 205 -3.25 -1.91 -6.42
N PRO A 206 -2.79 -3.16 -6.20
CA PRO A 206 -1.37 -3.46 -6.00
C PRO A 206 -0.49 -2.89 -7.13
N THR A 207 -0.96 -2.95 -8.38
CA THR A 207 -0.25 -2.35 -9.51
C THR A 207 -0.18 -0.82 -9.39
N ALA A 208 -1.27 -0.14 -9.06
CA ALA A 208 -1.28 1.32 -8.92
C ALA A 208 -0.21 1.78 -7.92
N ILE A 209 -0.06 1.05 -6.81
CA ILE A 209 0.97 1.31 -5.79
C ILE A 209 2.39 1.14 -6.34
N LEU A 210 2.67 0.01 -7.00
CA LEU A 210 3.99 -0.26 -7.55
C LEU A 210 4.38 0.78 -8.62
N ASN A 211 3.43 1.13 -9.49
CA ASN A 211 3.62 2.15 -10.52
C ASN A 211 3.84 3.54 -9.91
N TYR A 212 3.11 3.88 -8.84
CA TYR A 212 3.33 5.12 -8.11
C TYR A 212 4.75 5.17 -7.54
N GLY A 213 5.20 4.11 -6.86
CA GLY A 213 6.56 4.02 -6.32
C GLY A 213 7.65 4.16 -7.39
N ILE A 214 7.46 3.53 -8.56
CA ILE A 214 8.36 3.71 -9.72
C ILE A 214 8.37 5.16 -10.18
N GLY A 215 7.20 5.79 -10.33
CA GLY A 215 7.08 7.18 -10.75
C GLY A 215 7.78 8.15 -9.80
N VAL A 216 7.63 7.96 -8.48
CA VAL A 216 8.34 8.77 -7.47
C VAL A 216 9.86 8.62 -7.60
N ILE A 217 10.35 7.43 -7.95
CA ILE A 217 11.78 7.19 -8.19
C ILE A 217 12.25 7.87 -9.49
N ASP A 218 11.45 7.84 -10.54
CA ASP A 218 11.76 8.48 -11.83
C ASP A 218 11.78 10.01 -11.77
N GLU A 219 11.06 10.62 -10.82
CA GLU A 219 11.09 12.07 -10.60
C GLU A 219 12.42 12.58 -10.00
N GLY A 220 13.25 11.68 -9.45
CA GLY A 220 14.54 12.02 -8.84
C GLY A 220 15.73 11.88 -9.79
N PHE A 221 16.94 12.13 -9.28
CA PHE A 221 18.15 11.85 -10.05
C PHE A 221 18.35 10.35 -10.25
N THR A 222 18.72 9.97 -11.47
CA THR A 222 19.05 8.59 -11.83
C THR A 222 20.23 8.11 -10.99
N SER A 223 20.08 6.93 -10.40
CA SER A 223 21.13 6.27 -9.62
C SER A 223 21.04 4.76 -9.83
N ARG A 224 22.19 4.07 -9.74
CA ARG A 224 22.23 2.60 -9.85
C ARG A 224 21.28 1.89 -8.88
N ILE A 225 21.18 2.40 -7.65
CA ILE A 225 20.28 1.86 -6.63
C ILE A 225 18.83 2.10 -7.04
N GLY A 226 18.48 3.33 -7.45
CA GLY A 226 17.13 3.66 -7.94
C GLY A 226 16.73 2.80 -9.13
N ASP A 227 17.61 2.60 -10.11
CA ASP A 227 17.33 1.76 -11.29
C ASP A 227 17.20 0.27 -10.94
N GLY A 228 17.97 -0.22 -9.96
CA GLY A 228 17.80 -1.56 -9.41
C GLY A 228 16.44 -1.74 -8.75
N ILE A 229 16.02 -0.78 -7.92
CA ILE A 229 14.72 -0.76 -7.25
C ILE A 229 13.58 -0.70 -8.25
N LYS A 230 13.65 0.17 -9.26
CA LYS A 230 12.62 0.27 -10.32
C LYS A 230 12.41 -1.06 -11.03
N ARG A 231 13.50 -1.72 -11.44
CA ARG A 231 13.44 -3.06 -12.05
C ARG A 231 12.81 -4.08 -11.10
N LYS A 232 13.14 -4.04 -9.81
CA LYS A 232 12.55 -4.92 -8.80
C LYS A 232 11.04 -4.69 -8.65
N LEU A 233 10.58 -3.45 -8.57
CA LEU A 233 9.16 -3.10 -8.49
C LEU A 233 8.40 -3.46 -9.77
N ALA A 234 8.97 -3.20 -10.95
CA ALA A 234 8.38 -3.56 -12.23
C ALA A 234 8.26 -5.09 -12.38
N SER A 235 9.30 -5.82 -11.99
CA SER A 235 9.29 -7.28 -11.95
C SER A 235 8.25 -7.82 -10.97
N LEU A 236 8.11 -7.22 -9.79
CA LEU A 236 7.05 -7.60 -8.85
C LEU A 236 5.66 -7.42 -9.48
N ASN A 237 5.45 -6.31 -10.19
CA ASN A 237 4.19 -6.04 -10.87
C ASN A 237 3.87 -7.09 -11.94
N THR A 238 4.85 -7.56 -12.71
CA THR A 238 4.61 -8.62 -13.72
C THR A 238 4.31 -9.95 -13.05
N HIS A 239 5.09 -10.37 -12.05
CA HIS A 239 4.90 -11.65 -11.37
C HIS A 239 3.56 -11.76 -10.65
N TRP A 240 3.01 -10.63 -10.19
CA TRP A 240 1.70 -10.60 -9.54
C TRP A 240 0.53 -10.33 -10.50
N ARG A 241 0.81 -9.96 -11.76
CA ARG A 241 -0.20 -9.82 -12.84
C ARG A 241 -0.44 -11.09 -13.65
N VAL A 242 0.61 -11.88 -13.91
CA VAL A 242 0.63 -12.96 -14.92
C VAL A 242 -0.09 -14.26 -14.48
N GLU A 243 -0.85 -14.26 -13.37
CA GLU A 243 -1.62 -15.43 -12.93
C GLU A 243 -3.14 -15.19 -12.85
N SER A 244 -3.67 -14.31 -13.71
CA SER A 244 -4.98 -14.60 -14.31
C SER A 244 -4.72 -15.62 -15.41
N PRO A 245 -5.14 -16.89 -15.27
CA PRO A 245 -4.87 -17.88 -16.31
C PRO A 245 -5.49 -17.42 -17.62
N ASP A 246 -4.69 -17.41 -18.68
CA ASP A 246 -5.20 -17.34 -20.05
C ASP A 246 -6.28 -18.42 -20.19
N VAL A 247 -7.53 -17.98 -20.37
CA VAL A 247 -8.62 -18.88 -20.74
C VAL A 247 -8.25 -19.43 -22.11
N PRO A 248 -7.99 -20.75 -22.27
CA PRO A 248 -7.72 -21.29 -23.58
C PRO A 248 -8.99 -21.09 -24.42
N VAL A 249 -8.88 -20.30 -25.49
CA VAL A 249 -9.90 -20.23 -26.52
C VAL A 249 -10.10 -21.65 -27.02
N ALA A 250 -11.28 -22.22 -26.75
CA ALA A 250 -11.62 -23.56 -27.19
C ALA A 250 -11.41 -23.65 -28.72
N PRO A 251 -10.75 -24.70 -29.22
CA PRO A 251 -10.62 -24.90 -30.65
C PRO A 251 -12.04 -25.09 -31.20
N GLY A 252 -12.43 -24.18 -32.11
CA GLY A 252 -13.67 -24.33 -32.86
C GLY A 252 -13.69 -25.71 -33.51
N MET A 253 -14.70 -26.50 -33.15
CA MET A 253 -15.02 -27.73 -33.84
C MET A 253 -16.11 -27.48 -34.90
N PRO A 254 -16.12 -28.31 -35.95
CA PRO A 254 -16.35 -27.94 -37.35
C PRO A 254 -17.79 -27.66 -37.76
#